data_AF-A0A947S0C0-F1
#
_entry.id   AF-A0A947S0C0-F1
#
_cell.length_a   1.000
_cell.length_b   1.000
_cell.length_c   1.000
_cell.angle_alpha   90.00
_cell.angle_beta   90.00
_cell.angle_gamma   90.00
#
_symmetry.space_group_name_H-M   'P 1'
#
loop_
_entity.id
_entity.type
_entity.pdbx_description
1 polymer ?
#
loop_
_entity_poly.entity_id
_entity_poly.type
_entity_poly.pdbx_seq_one_letter_code
_entity_poly.pdbx_strand_id
1 'polypeptide(L)'
;MKKIIGITVFVFLLFFAVSCQKQEQAQVEKQDNEQKTEEYCAKTGSDKKMSYDDAKAIAEKSDCVKEGGLKETHMCNENSGTWWIDLDVDKKGCSPACVIDTESGSAEINWRCTGLLPE
;
A
#
# COMPACT_ATOMS: atom_id res chain seq x y z
N MET A 1 -25.26 58.61 -13.22
CA MET A 1 -26.41 58.72 -12.30
C MET A 1 -27.70 58.56 -13.08
N LYS A 2 -28.43 57.46 -12.89
CA LYS A 2 -29.87 57.32 -13.16
C LYS A 2 -30.35 56.01 -12.55
N LYS A 3 -31.10 56.12 -11.45
CA LYS A 3 -31.86 55.06 -10.80
C LYS A 3 -33.18 54.91 -11.55
N ILE A 4 -33.66 53.70 -11.81
CA ILE A 4 -35.11 53.41 -11.81
C ILE A 4 -35.34 52.04 -11.16
N ILE A 5 -36.23 52.08 -10.19
CA ILE A 5 -36.79 51.00 -9.36
C ILE A 5 -38.05 50.48 -10.09
N GLY A 6 -38.33 49.17 -10.02
CA GLY A 6 -39.59 48.62 -10.53
C GLY A 6 -39.81 47.18 -10.07
N ILE A 7 -40.54 47.02 -8.98
CA ILE A 7 -40.93 45.77 -8.30
C ILE A 7 -42.28 45.29 -8.88
N THR A 8 -42.54 43.97 -8.80
CA THR A 8 -43.86 43.26 -8.88
C THR A 8 -44.49 43.18 -10.28
N VAL A 9 -44.96 42.03 -10.80
CA VAL A 9 -45.97 41.11 -10.25
C VAL A 9 -45.80 39.69 -10.81
N PHE A 10 -45.93 38.72 -9.92
CA PHE A 10 -46.24 37.30 -10.11
C PHE A 10 -47.21 37.02 -11.29
N VAL A 11 -46.79 36.19 -12.26
CA VAL A 11 -47.72 35.27 -12.94
C VAL A 11 -47.14 33.87 -12.84
N PHE A 12 -47.76 33.15 -11.90
CA PHE A 12 -47.56 31.74 -11.59
C PHE A 12 -48.07 30.87 -12.76
N LEU A 13 -47.38 29.75 -12.97
CA LEU A 13 -47.84 28.51 -13.61
C LEU A 13 -47.87 28.47 -15.14
N LEU A 14 -46.89 27.74 -15.71
CA LEU A 14 -47.15 26.50 -16.45
C LEU A 14 -45.88 25.65 -16.53
N PHE A 15 -45.82 24.66 -15.62
CA PHE A 15 -45.27 23.32 -15.78
C PHE A 15 -44.44 23.02 -17.04
N PHE A 16 -43.14 22.80 -16.87
CA PHE A 16 -42.50 21.58 -17.40
C PHE A 16 -41.45 21.10 -16.40
N ALA A 17 -41.78 19.98 -15.78
CA ALA A 17 -40.93 19.21 -14.90
C ALA A 17 -39.68 18.75 -15.67
N VAL A 18 -38.52 19.29 -15.31
CA VAL A 18 -37.24 18.56 -15.41
C VAL A 18 -36.58 18.67 -14.06
N SER A 19 -37.12 17.88 -13.13
CA SER A 19 -36.46 17.54 -11.89
C SER A 19 -35.26 16.67 -12.22
N CYS A 20 -34.06 17.24 -12.23
CA CYS A 20 -32.84 16.49 -11.95
C CYS A 20 -32.30 16.93 -10.60
N GLN A 21 -33.10 16.70 -9.55
CA GLN A 21 -32.58 16.64 -8.19
C GLN A 21 -31.94 15.27 -8.01
N LYS A 22 -30.63 15.18 -8.21
CA LYS A 22 -29.85 14.08 -7.66
C LYS A 22 -29.26 14.56 -6.34
N GLN A 23 -30.01 14.38 -5.26
CA GLN A 23 -29.47 14.40 -3.90
C GLN A 23 -29.67 13.03 -3.29
N GLU A 24 -28.57 12.29 -3.17
CA GLU A 24 -28.21 11.31 -2.14
C GLU A 24 -26.91 10.69 -2.66
N GLN A 25 -25.80 10.65 -1.93
CA GLN A 25 -25.69 10.19 -0.55
C GLN A 25 -24.56 10.91 0.19
N ALA A 26 -24.84 11.24 1.45
CA ALA A 26 -23.84 11.32 2.49
C ALA A 26 -23.21 9.92 2.67
N GLN A 27 -21.89 9.84 2.57
CA GLN A 27 -21.10 8.74 3.11
C GLN A 27 -19.99 9.38 3.95
N VAL A 28 -20.35 9.78 5.16
CA VAL A 28 -19.38 9.81 6.27
C VAL A 28 -19.22 8.36 6.70
N GLU A 29 -17.95 7.94 6.77
CA GLU A 29 -17.43 6.75 7.46
C GLU A 29 -17.79 5.35 6.92
N LYS A 30 -16.92 4.84 6.05
CA LYS A 30 -16.01 3.79 6.53
C LYS A 30 -14.58 4.27 6.31
N GLN A 31 -14.08 5.05 7.27
CA GLN A 31 -12.66 4.96 7.54
C GLN A 31 -12.50 3.57 8.15
N ASP A 32 -12.01 2.63 7.34
CA ASP A 32 -11.35 1.45 7.87
C ASP A 32 -10.15 1.96 8.66
N ASN A 33 -10.40 2.35 9.91
CA ASN A 33 -9.40 2.47 10.95
C ASN A 33 -9.01 1.05 11.34
N GLU A 34 -8.49 0.32 10.36
CA GLU A 34 -7.63 -0.81 10.62
C GLU A 34 -6.35 -0.16 11.14
N GLN A 35 -6.25 -0.09 12.47
CA GLN A 35 -5.09 0.38 13.18
C GLN A 35 -3.93 -0.55 12.82
N LYS A 36 -3.27 -0.27 11.68
CA LYS A 36 -2.11 -1.00 11.20
C LYS A 36 -1.05 -0.85 12.28
N THR A 37 -0.84 -1.92 13.03
CA THR A 37 0.18 -1.95 14.07
C THR A 37 1.51 -1.86 13.35
N GLU A 38 2.30 -0.83 13.64
CA GLU A 38 3.61 -0.68 13.02
C GLU A 38 4.53 -1.82 13.48
N GLU A 39 4.95 -2.65 12.54
CA GLU A 39 5.87 -3.76 12.77
C GLU A 39 7.32 -3.32 12.54
N TYR A 40 8.22 -3.76 13.42
CA TYR A 40 9.64 -3.41 13.37
C TYR A 40 10.50 -4.68 13.43
N CYS A 41 11.60 -4.67 12.68
CA CYS A 41 12.64 -5.69 12.76
C CYS A 41 13.94 -5.07 13.28
N ALA A 42 14.60 -5.78 14.18
CA ALA A 42 15.89 -5.39 14.74
C ALA A 42 16.74 -6.64 14.91
N LYS A 43 18.05 -6.48 14.75
CA LYS A 43 18.99 -7.54 15.12
C LYS A 43 19.06 -7.64 16.63
N THR A 44 19.05 -8.85 17.19
CA THR A 44 19.26 -9.06 18.62
C THR A 44 20.55 -8.41 19.09
N GLY A 45 20.45 -7.45 20.01
CA GLY A 45 21.60 -6.70 20.54
C GLY A 45 22.03 -5.48 19.70
N SER A 46 21.27 -5.11 18.67
CA SER A 46 21.47 -3.87 17.90
C SER A 46 20.43 -2.83 18.30
N ASP A 47 20.85 -1.57 18.35
CA ASP A 47 19.94 -0.42 18.55
C ASP A 47 19.27 0.01 17.23
N LYS A 48 19.73 -0.52 16.09
CA LYS A 48 19.13 -0.26 14.79
C LYS A 48 17.92 -1.16 14.58
N LYS A 49 16.82 -0.53 14.16
CA LYS A 49 15.59 -1.21 13.76
C LYS A 49 15.02 -0.57 12.49
N MET A 50 14.28 -1.33 11.73
CA MET A 50 13.62 -0.90 10.49
C MET A 50 12.15 -1.29 10.53
N SER A 51 11.26 -0.37 10.18
CA SER A 51 9.84 -0.69 10.04
C SER A 51 9.61 -1.60 8.83
N TYR A 52 8.53 -2.37 8.83
CA TYR A 52 8.14 -3.13 7.63
C TYR A 52 7.91 -2.20 6.42
N ASP A 53 7.32 -1.02 6.63
CA ASP A 53 7.03 -0.08 5.54
C ASP A 53 8.31 0.50 4.90
N ASP A 54 9.32 0.80 5.70
CA ASP A 54 10.64 1.19 5.18
C ASP A 54 11.29 0.04 4.41
N ALA A 55 11.19 -1.19 4.93
CA ALA A 55 11.74 -2.37 4.26
C ALA A 55 11.04 -2.65 2.92
N LYS A 56 9.71 -2.52 2.87
CA LYS A 56 8.91 -2.64 1.65
C LYS A 56 9.31 -1.55 0.65
N ALA A 57 9.45 -0.30 1.09
CA ALA A 57 9.89 0.79 0.23
C ALA A 57 11.31 0.63 -0.32
N ILE A 58 12.21 -0.03 0.43
CA ILE A 58 13.55 -0.42 -0.05
C ILE A 58 13.41 -1.54 -1.11
N ALA A 59 12.62 -2.57 -0.82
CA ALA A 59 12.40 -3.69 -1.73
C ALA A 59 11.77 -3.25 -3.06
N GLU A 60 10.81 -2.33 -3.04
CA GLU A 60 10.16 -1.77 -4.23
C GLU A 60 11.12 -1.02 -5.16
N LYS A 61 12.24 -0.52 -4.62
CA LYS A 61 13.27 0.22 -5.37
C LYS A 61 14.47 -0.65 -5.75
N SER A 62 14.50 -1.91 -5.31
CA SER A 62 15.62 -2.81 -5.53
C SER A 62 15.42 -3.67 -6.77
N ASP A 63 16.41 -4.52 -7.06
CA ASP A 63 16.31 -5.48 -8.14
C ASP A 63 15.34 -6.63 -7.85
N CYS A 64 14.86 -6.77 -6.60
CA CYS A 64 13.86 -7.78 -6.23
C CYS A 64 12.60 -7.71 -7.11
N VAL A 65 12.09 -6.50 -7.37
CA VAL A 65 10.86 -6.31 -8.16
C VAL A 65 11.05 -6.56 -9.65
N LYS A 66 12.28 -6.77 -10.12
CA LYS A 66 12.55 -7.19 -11.51
C LYS A 66 12.21 -8.67 -11.71
N GLU A 67 12.29 -9.49 -10.67
CA GLU A 67 11.98 -10.93 -10.76
C GLU A 67 10.49 -11.23 -10.51
N GLY A 68 9.82 -10.46 -9.65
CA GLY A 68 8.40 -10.65 -9.33
C GLY A 68 7.86 -9.59 -8.37
N GLY A 69 6.54 -9.50 -8.24
CA GLY A 69 5.91 -8.56 -7.30
C GLY A 69 6.20 -8.93 -5.84
N LEU A 70 6.13 -7.96 -4.92
CA LEU A 70 6.19 -8.25 -3.48
C LEU A 70 4.83 -8.80 -3.01
N LYS A 71 4.85 -9.87 -2.22
CA LYS A 71 3.66 -10.37 -1.50
C LYS A 71 3.51 -9.62 -0.17
N GLU A 72 2.32 -9.72 0.41
CA GLU A 72 2.10 -9.23 1.78
C GLU A 72 2.69 -10.16 2.85
N THR A 73 3.06 -11.40 2.50
CA THR A 73 3.72 -12.32 3.44
C THR A 73 5.16 -11.86 3.70
N HIS A 74 5.45 -11.58 4.96
CA HIS A 74 6.75 -11.09 5.40
C HIS A 74 7.11 -11.63 6.79
N MET A 75 8.40 -11.59 7.14
CA MET A 75 8.94 -12.06 8.41
C MET A 75 10.19 -11.25 8.79
N CYS A 76 10.31 -10.88 10.07
CA CYS A 76 11.59 -10.43 10.63
C CYS A 76 12.42 -11.64 11.08
N ASN A 77 13.68 -11.70 10.66
CA ASN A 77 14.68 -12.56 11.26
C ASN A 77 15.58 -11.72 12.18
N GLU A 78 15.29 -11.75 13.47
CA GLU A 78 16.00 -10.99 14.50
C GLU A 78 17.45 -11.46 14.71
N ASN A 79 17.79 -12.70 14.34
CA ASN A 79 19.16 -13.19 14.49
C ASN A 79 20.11 -12.50 13.52
N SER A 80 19.65 -12.27 12.28
CA SER A 80 20.42 -11.55 11.26
C SER A 80 20.07 -10.07 11.18
N GLY A 81 18.94 -9.64 11.74
CA GLY A 81 18.44 -8.28 11.53
C GLY A 81 18.02 -8.07 10.09
N THR A 82 17.20 -8.98 9.55
CA THR A 82 16.76 -8.90 8.16
C THR A 82 15.25 -9.06 8.03
N TRP A 83 14.62 -8.20 7.25
CA TRP A 83 13.27 -8.43 6.75
C TRP A 83 13.30 -9.40 5.57
N TRP A 84 12.34 -10.31 5.52
CA TRP A 84 12.10 -11.21 4.41
C TRP A 84 10.69 -10.96 3.89
N ILE A 85 10.56 -10.50 2.65
CA ILE A 85 9.28 -10.24 1.99
C ILE A 85 9.18 -11.20 0.81
N ASP A 86 8.17 -12.08 0.80
CA ASP A 86 8.08 -13.09 -0.26
C ASP A 86 7.83 -12.45 -1.64
N LEU A 87 8.33 -13.11 -2.68
CA LEU A 87 8.13 -12.68 -4.07
C LEU A 87 7.02 -13.49 -4.74
N ASP A 88 6.27 -12.82 -5.60
CA ASP A 88 5.29 -13.39 -6.51
C ASP A 88 5.94 -13.76 -7.83
N VAL A 89 6.77 -14.80 -7.76
CA VAL A 89 7.41 -15.43 -8.90
C VAL A 89 7.49 -16.94 -8.68
N ASP A 90 7.00 -17.69 -9.66
CA ASP A 90 7.01 -19.14 -9.62
C ASP A 90 8.31 -19.69 -10.21
N LYS A 91 9.07 -20.42 -9.38
CA LYS A 91 10.24 -21.18 -9.81
C LYS A 91 10.22 -22.54 -9.12
N LYS A 92 10.20 -23.61 -9.92
CA LYS A 92 10.06 -24.98 -9.41
C LYS A 92 11.11 -25.28 -8.33
N GLY A 93 10.63 -25.71 -7.16
CA GLY A 93 11.47 -26.06 -6.01
C GLY A 93 11.99 -24.85 -5.22
N CYS A 94 11.61 -23.63 -5.57
CA CYS A 94 12.05 -22.41 -4.91
C CYS A 94 10.89 -21.66 -4.25
N SER A 95 11.19 -20.97 -3.16
CA SER A 95 10.26 -20.10 -2.44
C SER A 95 10.94 -18.75 -2.24
N PRO A 96 10.95 -17.86 -3.24
CA PRO A 96 11.80 -16.66 -3.20
C PRO A 96 11.28 -15.57 -2.26
N ALA A 97 12.21 -14.79 -1.72
CA ALA A 97 11.94 -13.56 -0.97
C ALA A 97 12.98 -12.48 -1.28
N CYS A 98 12.56 -11.23 -1.18
CA CYS A 98 13.45 -10.09 -1.05
C CYS A 98 13.89 -9.97 0.41
N VAL A 99 15.19 -10.05 0.65
CA VAL A 99 15.81 -9.95 1.97
C VAL A 99 16.43 -8.58 2.12
N ILE A 100 15.98 -7.83 3.12
CA ILE A 100 16.42 -6.46 3.39
C ILE A 100 17.18 -6.45 4.71
N ASP A 101 18.43 -5.99 4.68
CA ASP A 101 19.26 -5.85 5.87
C ASP A 101 18.91 -4.55 6.62
N THR A 102 18.56 -4.68 7.89
CA THR A 102 18.09 -3.55 8.71
C THR A 102 19.20 -2.56 9.07
N GLU A 103 20.48 -2.97 9.00
CA GLU A 103 21.61 -2.13 9.39
C GLU A 103 22.21 -1.35 8.22
N SER A 104 22.26 -1.97 7.03
CA SER A 104 22.83 -1.40 5.80
C SER A 104 21.77 -0.80 4.87
N GLY A 105 20.51 -1.27 4.94
CA GLY A 105 19.46 -0.92 3.99
C GLY A 105 19.62 -1.55 2.60
N SER A 106 20.46 -2.57 2.44
CA SER A 106 20.58 -3.32 1.19
C SER A 106 19.46 -4.34 1.03
N ALA A 107 19.06 -4.61 -0.22
CA ALA A 107 18.06 -5.63 -0.55
C ALA A 107 18.58 -6.61 -1.62
N GLU A 108 18.43 -7.91 -1.34
CA GLU A 108 18.88 -8.99 -2.22
C GLU A 108 17.85 -10.11 -2.28
N ILE A 109 17.79 -10.84 -3.39
CA ILE A 109 16.87 -11.97 -3.54
C ILE A 109 17.47 -13.21 -2.91
N ASN A 110 16.71 -13.88 -2.05
CA ASN A 110 16.99 -15.23 -1.60
C ASN A 110 15.94 -16.19 -2.15
N TRP A 111 16.37 -17.10 -3.03
CA TRP A 111 15.48 -18.04 -3.71
C TRP A 111 14.99 -19.20 -2.83
N ARG A 112 15.66 -19.48 -1.70
CA ARG A 112 15.36 -20.60 -0.78
C ARG A 112 14.96 -21.90 -1.52
N CYS A 113 15.74 -22.31 -2.51
CA CYS A 113 15.44 -23.49 -3.31
C CYS A 113 15.74 -24.79 -2.55
N THR A 114 14.92 -25.81 -2.77
CA THR A 114 15.08 -27.16 -2.25
C THR A 114 15.08 -28.17 -3.41
N GLY A 115 15.96 -29.16 -3.33
CA GLY A 115 16.10 -30.24 -4.31
C GLY A 115 17.32 -30.10 -5.23
N LEU A 116 18.11 -31.18 -5.33
CA LEU A 116 18.94 -31.40 -6.51
C LEU A 116 17.99 -31.47 -7.72
N LEU A 117 18.19 -30.60 -8.70
CA LEU A 117 17.56 -30.77 -10.00
C LEU A 117 18.11 -32.08 -10.61
N PRO A 118 17.33 -33.14 -10.89
CA PRO A 118 17.71 -34.02 -11.98
C PRO A 118 17.59 -33.21 -13.27
N GLU A 119 18.65 -33.26 -14.10
CA GLU A 119 18.68 -32.66 -15.44
C GLU A 119 17.51 -33.12 -16.32
#